data_AF-A0A0B6YNI9-F1
#
_entry.id   AF-A0A0B6YNI9-F1
#
_cell.length_a   1.000
_cell.length_b   1.000
_cell.length_c   1.000
_cell.angle_alpha   90.00
_cell.angle_beta   90.00
_cell.angle_gamma   90.00
#
_symmetry.space_group_name_H-M   'P 1'
#
loop_
_entity.id
_entity.type
_entity.pdbx_description
1 polymer ?
#
loop_
_entity_poly.entity_id
_entity_poly.type
_entity_poly.pdbx_seq_one_letter_code
_entity_poly.pdbx_strand_id
1 'polypeptide(L)' 'MVKGGKIKEVEEFQYLNSCVIIDVNVGQEINARIGMTAAIFKLLKNIWRSSAYNTQTKINIHKSNV' A
#
# COMPACT_ATOMS: atom_id res chain seq x y z
N MET A 1 -34.80 -13.06 -4.42
CA MET A 1 -35.05 -11.95 -3.47
C MET A 1 -33.98 -11.99 -2.40
N VAL A 2 -33.13 -10.95 -2.29
CA VAL A 2 -32.13 -10.89 -1.22
C VAL A 2 -32.84 -10.43 0.05
N LYS A 3 -32.79 -11.23 1.13
CA LYS A 3 -33.28 -10.82 2.45
C LYS A 3 -32.37 -9.70 2.98
N GLY A 4 -32.86 -8.47 3.02
CA GLY A 4 -32.10 -7.33 3.56
C GLY A 4 -31.96 -7.42 5.08
N GLY A 5 -30.76 -7.77 5.56
CA GLY A 5 -30.41 -7.72 6.98
C GLY A 5 -29.82 -6.35 7.38
N LYS A 6 -29.76 -6.07 8.69
CA LYS A 6 -29.07 -4.88 9.22
C LYS A 6 -27.57 -4.97 8.87
N ILE A 7 -27.05 -3.93 8.22
CA ILE A 7 -25.61 -3.77 7.96
C ILE A 7 -24.97 -3.28 9.26
N LYS A 8 -23.85 -3.90 9.65
CA LYS A 8 -23.08 -3.47 10.82
C LYS A 8 -22.27 -2.23 10.46
N GLU A 9 -22.45 -1.17 11.23
CA GLU A 9 -21.57 0.00 11.17
C GLU A 9 -20.24 -0.33 11.86
N VAL A 10 -19.13 0.05 11.21
CA VAL A 10 -17.77 -0.15 11.70
C VAL A 10 -16.99 1.15 11.57
N GLU A 11 -16.17 1.46 12.57
CA GLU A 11 -15.33 2.66 12.58
C GLU A 11 -14.17 2.56 11.60
N GLU A 12 -13.68 1.34 11.38
CA GLU A 12 -12.59 1.00 10.48
C GLU A 12 -13.01 -0.15 9.56
N PHE A 13 -12.75 0.00 8.27
CA PHE A 13 -12.99 -1.03 7.28
C PHE A 13 -11.83 -1.11 6.27
N GLN A 14 -11.24 -2.29 6.13
CA GLN A 14 -10.25 -2.53 5.08
C GLN A 14 -10.94 -2.83 3.75
N TYR A 15 -10.65 -2.01 2.75
CA TYR A 15 -11.16 -2.15 1.40
C TYR A 15 -10.05 -1.98 0.37
N LEU A 16 -9.79 -3.01 -0.43
CA LEU A 16 -8.80 -2.99 -1.52
C LEU A 16 -7.43 -2.42 -1.08
N ASN A 17 -6.89 -2.92 0.04
CA ASN A 17 -5.66 -2.46 0.69
C ASN A 17 -5.66 -1.02 1.20
N SER A 18 -6.78 -0.30 1.11
CA SER A 18 -6.99 0.98 1.77
C SER A 18 -7.76 0.76 3.07
N CYS A 19 -7.51 1.61 4.06
CA CYS A 19 -8.28 1.62 5.29
C CYS A 19 -9.27 2.79 5.23
N VAL A 20 -10.56 2.48 5.32
CA VAL A 20 -11.65 3.46 5.38
C VAL A 20 -11.99 3.65 6.85
N ILE A 21 -11.71 4.85 7.36
CA ILE A 21 -11.97 5.23 8.75
C ILE A 21 -13.05 6.30 8.74
N ILE A 22 -13.99 6.27 9.69
CA ILE A 22 -15.04 7.29 9.81
C ILE A 22 -14.45 8.68 10.12
N ASP A 23 -13.33 8.70 10.84
CA ASP A 23 -12.59 9.92 11.16
C ASP A 23 -11.69 10.37 9.99
N VAL A 24 -11.40 11.68 9.89
CA VAL A 24 -10.54 12.29 8.86
C VAL A 24 -9.05 12.00 9.11
N ASN A 25 -8.73 10.99 9.94
CA ASN A 25 -7.37 10.67 10.34
C ASN A 25 -6.66 9.79 9.30
N VAL A 26 -6.16 10.44 8.24
CA VAL A 26 -5.38 9.81 7.17
C VAL A 26 -3.97 9.39 7.64
N GLY A 27 -3.55 9.80 8.85
CA GLY A 27 -2.19 9.55 9.35
C GLY A 27 -1.86 8.07 9.47
N GLN A 28 -2.83 7.24 9.88
CA GLN A 28 -2.63 5.79 9.98
C GLN A 28 -2.44 5.15 8.60
N GLU A 29 -3.24 5.56 7.60
CA GLU A 29 -3.10 5.07 6.23
C GLU A 29 -1.77 5.48 5.62
N ILE A 30 -1.34 6.74 5.81
CA ILE A 30 -0.03 7.23 5.36
C ILE A 30 1.10 6.40 5.97
N ASN A 31 1.06 6.18 7.29
CA ASN A 31 2.08 5.38 7.98
C ASN A 31 2.11 3.94 7.47
N ALA A 32 0.94 3.33 7.23
CA ALA A 32 0.86 1.99 6.65
C ALA A 32 1.47 1.93 5.24
N ARG A 33 1.14 2.90 4.37
CA ARG A 33 1.70 3.00 3.02
C ARG A 33 3.22 3.25 3.04
N ILE A 34 3.72 4.07 3.95
CA ILE A 34 5.17 4.27 4.15
C ILE A 34 5.84 2.96 4.56
N GLY A 35 5.24 2.22 5.51
CA GLY A 35 5.75 0.93 5.97
C GLY A 35 5.84 -0.11 4.85
N MET A 36 4.78 -0.25 4.05
CA MET A 36 4.76 -1.13 2.87
C MET A 36 5.83 -0.73 1.85
N THR A 37 5.92 0.57 1.56
CA THR A 37 6.91 1.11 0.62
C THR A 37 8.33 0.80 1.11
N ALA A 38 8.64 1.06 2.38
CA ALA A 38 9.94 0.76 2.97
C ALA A 38 10.28 -0.75 2.90
N ALA A 39 9.30 -1.62 3.11
CA ALA A 39 9.48 -3.07 2.96
C ALA A 39 9.82 -3.47 1.52
N ILE A 40 9.17 -2.88 0.51
CA ILE A 40 9.47 -3.12 -0.91
C ILE A 40 10.89 -2.63 -1.26
N PHE A 41 11.27 -1.43 -0.82
CA PHE A 41 12.64 -0.93 -1.01
C PHE A 41 13.68 -1.85 -0.37
N LYS A 42 13.38 -2.40 0.82
CA LYS A 42 14.24 -3.38 1.49
C LYS A 42 14.34 -4.70 0.72
N LEU A 43 13.24 -5.20 0.16
CA LEU A 43 13.21 -6.41 -0.66
C LEU A 43 14.06 -6.27 -1.94
N LEU A 44 14.02 -5.08 -2.57
CA LEU A 44 14.73 -4.80 -3.82
C LEU A 44 16.15 -4.22 -3.60
N LYS A 45 16.70 -4.32 -2.38
CA LYS A 45 18.00 -3.73 -1.99
C LYS A 45 19.15 -4.11 -2.93
N ASN A 46 19.17 -5.33 -3.40
CA ASN A 46 20.10 -5.88 -4.38
C ASN A 46 20.00 -5.17 -5.74
N ILE A 47 18.79 -4.86 -6.21
CA ILE A 47 18.57 -4.05 -7.42
C ILE A 47 19.06 -2.61 -7.20
N TRP A 48 18.73 -2.01 -6.05
CA TRP A 48 19.16 -0.65 -5.72
C TRP A 48 20.68 -0.50 -5.67
N ARG A 49 21.38 -1.50 -5.14
CA ARG A 49 22.85 -1.54 -5.05
C ARG A 49 23.55 -1.96 -6.34
N SER A 50 22.85 -2.60 -7.27
CA SER A 50 23.44 -3.10 -8.51
C SER A 50 23.90 -1.94 -9.40
N SER A 51 25.12 -2.02 -9.91
CA SER A 51 25.62 -1.14 -10.98
C SER A 51 25.17 -1.59 -12.38
N ALA A 52 24.59 -2.79 -12.51
CA ALA A 52 24.14 -3.34 -13.79
C ALA A 52 22.94 -2.59 -14.39
N TYR A 53 22.19 -1.85 -13.56
CA TYR A 53 21.03 -1.08 -13.99
C TYR A 53 21.25 0.41 -13.73
N ASN A 54 20.87 1.25 -14.70
CA ASN A 54 20.81 2.69 -14.48
C ASN A 54 19.62 3.05 -13.58
N THR A 55 19.63 4.26 -13.02
CA THR A 55 18.59 4.74 -12.10
C THR A 55 17.19 4.68 -12.72
N GLN A 56 17.05 5.03 -14.00
CA GLN A 56 15.75 5.02 -14.68
C GLN A 56 15.16 3.60 -14.76
N THR A 57 15.99 2.61 -15.04
CA THR A 57 15.59 1.20 -15.12
C THR A 57 15.15 0.70 -13.75
N LYS A 58 15.88 1.05 -12.68
CA LYS A 58 15.50 0.72 -11.30
C LYS A 58 14.14 1.31 -10.92
N ILE A 59 13.87 2.55 -11.31
CA ILE A 59 12.57 3.20 -11.09
C ILE A 59 11.45 2.47 -11.86
N ASN A 60 11.69 2.09 -13.11
CA ASN A 60 10.71 1.38 -13.92
C ASN A 60 10.36 0.01 -13.32
N ILE A 61 11.36 -0.74 -12.85
CA ILE A 61 11.15 -2.03 -12.15
C ILE A 61 10.23 -1.85 -10.93
N HIS A 62 10.43 -0.78 -10.16
CA HIS A 62 9.55 -0.49 -9.02
C HIS A 62 8.12 -0.17 -9.46
N LYS A 63 7.94 0.65 -10.49
CA LYS A 63 6.61 1.00 -11.03
C LYS A 63 5.86 -0.18 -11.63
N SER A 64 6.57 -1.17 -12.17
CA SER A 64 5.94 -2.38 -12.72
C SER A 64 5.45 -3.37 -11.65
N ASN A 65 5.78 -3.15 -10.38
CA ASN A 65 5.40 -4.01 -9.26
C ASN A 65 4.37 -3.34 -8.32
N VAL A 66 3.74 -2.26 -8.81
CA VAL A 66 2.58 -1.55 -8.24
C VAL A 66 1.38 -1.88 -9.10
#